data_AF-A0A2G6K773-F1
#
_entry.id   AF-A0A2G6K773-F1
#
_cell.length_a   1.000
_cell.length_b   1.000
_cell.length_c   1.000
_cell.angle_alpha   90.00
_cell.angle_beta   90.00
_cell.angle_gamma   90.00
#
_symmetry.space_group_name_H-M   'P 1'
#
loop_
_entity.id
_entity.type
_entity.pdbx_description
1 polymer ?
#
loop_
_entity_poly.entity_id
_entity_poly.type
_entity_poly.pdbx_seq_one_letter_code
_entity_poly.pdbx_strand_id
1 'polypeptide(L)'
;MFEKPFLSTREVAQFLDVNEKMIYSLVSDKGLPATKITGKWLFPRHLVELWLENHIVNYPKSASIPSSQGVLILVGSHDILMERLLSLFNRLYPERLAVFGNVGSLGGLKALHEGLCHIAASHLLQADEEEYNFDFAQEELGNEVAAVVNFCRREQGLFVAKGNPRNLQAIADLGQPGIRLANRSMNTGTRLLLDRELQKLGLDGTKIQGYKQEYQSHWDVALEI
;
A
#
# COMPACT_ATOMS: atom_id res chain seq x y z
N MET A 1 32.00 -18.04 7.04
CA MET A 1 33.05 -17.21 7.68
C MET A 1 32.32 -16.04 8.32
N PHE A 2 32.34 -15.91 9.64
CA PHE A 2 31.58 -14.85 10.33
C PHE A 2 32.18 -13.49 9.97
N GLU A 3 31.38 -12.60 9.37
CA GLU A 3 31.81 -11.23 9.12
C GLU A 3 32.00 -10.48 10.43
N LYS A 4 33.08 -9.72 10.53
CA LYS A 4 33.47 -9.02 11.74
C LYS A 4 32.50 -7.86 12.00
N PRO A 5 31.83 -7.78 13.16
CA PRO A 5 30.77 -6.79 13.42
C PRO A 5 31.30 -5.36 13.55
N PHE A 6 32.57 -5.20 13.93
CA PHE A 6 33.24 -3.91 14.06
C PHE A 6 34.54 -3.90 13.26
N LEU A 7 34.70 -2.87 12.43
CA LEU A 7 35.91 -2.59 11.66
C LEU A 7 36.80 -1.62 12.45
N SER A 8 38.11 -1.79 12.34
CA SER A 8 39.11 -0.78 12.72
C SER A 8 39.21 0.30 11.64
N THR A 9 39.91 1.41 11.93
CA THR A 9 40.18 2.47 10.94
C THR A 9 40.77 1.94 9.63
N ARG A 10 41.72 0.99 9.72
CA ARG A 10 42.33 0.36 8.56
C ARG A 10 41.34 -0.52 7.78
N GLU A 11 40.52 -1.28 8.49
CA GLU A 11 39.54 -2.19 7.87
C GLU A 11 38.40 -1.41 7.18
N VAL A 12 37.91 -0.31 7.77
CA VAL A 12 36.91 0.55 7.12
C VAL A 12 37.52 1.33 5.95
N ALA A 13 38.77 1.78 6.05
CA ALA A 13 39.49 2.38 4.93
C ALA A 13 39.61 1.44 3.74
N GLN A 14 39.95 0.17 4.01
CA GLN A 14 39.99 -0.87 2.98
C GLN A 14 38.59 -1.19 2.43
N PHE A 15 37.56 -1.24 3.28
CA PHE A 15 36.18 -1.50 2.87
C PHE A 15 35.63 -0.42 1.93
N LEU A 16 35.94 0.85 2.23
CA LEU A 16 35.51 2.00 1.45
C LEU A 16 36.44 2.31 0.26
N ASP A 17 37.56 1.61 0.14
CA ASP A 17 38.65 1.88 -0.82
C ASP A 17 39.17 3.33 -0.75
N VAL A 18 39.50 3.78 0.47
CA VAL A 18 39.98 5.15 0.76
C VAL A 18 41.21 5.15 1.67
N ASN A 19 41.92 6.28 1.75
CA ASN A 19 43.03 6.45 2.67
C ASN A 19 42.55 6.53 4.14
N GLU A 20 43.29 5.94 5.08
CA GLU A 20 42.99 6.03 6.52
C GLU A 20 42.86 7.48 7.03
N LYS A 21 43.61 8.43 6.47
CA LYS A 21 43.48 9.86 6.81
C LYS A 21 42.09 10.41 6.45
N MET A 22 41.52 9.94 5.34
CA MET A 22 40.20 10.37 4.87
C MET A 22 39.07 9.83 5.74
N ILE A 23 39.28 8.72 6.46
CA ILE A 23 38.31 8.21 7.43
C ILE A 23 38.05 9.24 8.54
N TYR A 24 39.08 9.94 9.01
CA TYR A 24 38.89 10.96 10.05
C TYR A 24 38.03 12.13 9.55
N SER A 25 38.24 12.61 8.32
CA SER A 25 37.39 13.64 7.71
C SER A 25 35.98 13.13 7.42
N LEU A 26 35.81 11.85 7.05
CA LEU A 26 34.47 11.28 6.88
C LEU A 26 33.72 11.22 8.21
N VAL A 27 34.39 10.92 9.32
CA VAL A 27 33.79 10.97 10.65
C VAL A 27 33.43 12.40 11.06
N SER A 28 34.34 13.37 10.88
CA SER A 28 34.10 14.76 11.33
C SER A 28 33.17 15.56 10.44
N ASP A 29 33.32 15.43 9.12
CA ASP A 29 32.73 16.35 8.14
C ASP A 29 31.52 15.75 7.42
N LYS A 30 31.46 14.42 7.36
CA LYS A 30 30.41 13.67 6.64
C LYS A 30 29.62 12.71 7.54
N GLY A 31 29.91 12.69 8.84
CA GLY A 31 29.14 11.94 9.83
C GLY A 31 29.24 10.41 9.69
N LEU A 32 30.35 9.87 9.21
CA LEU A 32 30.58 8.42 9.15
C LEU A 32 30.44 7.80 10.57
N PRO A 33 29.53 6.82 10.79
CA PRO A 33 29.27 6.27 12.12
C PRO A 33 30.49 5.56 12.71
N ALA A 34 30.93 6.03 13.87
CA ALA A 34 32.08 5.48 14.58
C ALA A 34 31.92 5.63 16.09
N THR A 35 32.52 4.72 16.84
CA THR A 35 32.63 4.81 18.30
C THR A 35 34.10 4.78 18.71
N LYS A 36 34.47 5.58 19.71
CA LYS A 36 35.83 5.62 20.24
C LYS A 36 35.89 4.88 21.57
N ILE A 37 36.62 3.77 21.63
CA ILE A 37 36.83 2.98 22.85
C ILE A 37 38.32 2.98 23.18
N THR A 38 38.70 3.46 24.38
CA THR A 38 40.10 3.49 24.84
C THR A 38 41.07 4.14 23.84
N GLY A 39 40.63 5.22 23.18
CA GLY A 39 41.43 5.96 22.19
C GLY A 39 41.39 5.41 20.77
N LYS A 40 40.87 4.20 20.54
CA LYS A 40 40.78 3.56 19.22
C LYS A 40 39.39 3.76 18.62
N TRP A 41 39.35 4.04 17.32
CA TRP A 41 38.11 4.11 16.56
C TRP A 41 37.65 2.72 16.11
N LEU A 42 36.36 2.46 16.28
CA LEU A 42 35.67 1.26 15.82
C LEU A 42 34.43 1.67 15.03
N PHE A 43 34.16 0.93 13.96
CA PHE A 43 33.11 1.23 13.00
C PHE A 43 32.17 0.03 12.93
N PRO A 44 30.93 0.12 13.45
CA PRO A 44 29.95 -0.94 13.30
C PRO A 44 29.65 -1.13 11.81
N ARG A 45 29.93 -2.32 11.28
CA ARG A 45 29.90 -2.54 9.81
C ARG A 45 28.54 -2.18 9.20
N HIS A 46 27.46 -2.66 9.80
CA HIS A 46 26.10 -2.38 9.35
C HIS A 46 25.77 -0.87 9.30
N LEU A 47 26.32 -0.06 10.19
CA LEU A 47 26.11 1.39 10.16
C LEU A 47 26.94 2.08 9.08
N VAL A 48 28.12 1.54 8.74
CA VAL A 48 28.92 2.04 7.60
C VAL A 48 28.20 1.75 6.28
N GLU A 49 27.64 0.54 6.14
CA GLU A 49 26.85 0.13 4.97
C GLU A 49 25.60 1.02 4.82
N LEU A 50 24.82 1.21 5.89
CA LEU A 50 23.67 2.13 5.90
C LEU A 50 24.07 3.58 5.60
N TRP A 51 25.23 4.02 6.11
CA TRP A 51 25.73 5.36 5.82
C TRP A 51 26.03 5.52 4.33
N LEU A 52 26.64 4.52 3.68
CA LEU A 52 26.88 4.52 2.23
C LEU A 52 25.57 4.59 1.45
N GLU A 53 24.59 3.74 1.79
CA GLU A 53 23.27 3.71 1.13
C GLU A 53 22.59 5.08 1.17
N ASN A 54 22.66 5.78 2.30
CA ASN A 54 22.08 7.12 2.47
C ASN A 54 22.84 8.24 1.74
N HIS A 55 24.07 7.99 1.27
CA HIS A 55 24.91 8.97 0.57
C HIS A 55 25.06 8.67 -0.92
N ILE A 56 24.26 7.75 -1.47
CA ILE A 56 24.19 7.49 -2.92
C ILE A 56 23.58 8.71 -3.63
N VAL A 57 24.35 9.35 -4.50
CA VAL A 57 23.92 10.55 -5.26
C VAL A 57 22.91 10.23 -6.36
N ASN A 58 22.99 9.02 -6.90
CA ASN A 58 22.19 8.55 -8.04
C ASN A 58 21.44 7.26 -7.67
N TYR A 59 20.58 7.34 -6.65
CA TYR A 59 19.78 6.19 -6.23
C TYR A 59 18.95 5.68 -7.42
N PRO A 60 19.00 4.37 -7.75
CA PRO A 60 18.23 3.85 -8.87
C PRO A 60 16.74 4.10 -8.62
N LYS A 61 16.02 4.64 -9.62
CA LYS A 61 14.59 4.98 -9.50
C LYS A 61 13.69 3.79 -9.15
N SER A 62 14.17 2.56 -9.39
CA SER A 62 13.57 1.33 -8.84
C SER A 62 14.10 1.08 -7.43
N ALA A 63 13.91 2.08 -6.55
CA ALA A 63 14.23 1.94 -5.15
C ALA A 63 13.22 0.99 -4.54
N SER A 64 13.56 -0.31 -4.52
CA SER A 64 12.89 -1.27 -3.65
C SER A 64 12.75 -0.64 -2.27
N ILE A 65 11.56 -0.72 -1.70
CA ILE A 65 11.26 -0.29 -0.33
C ILE A 65 12.43 -0.70 0.55
N PRO A 66 13.02 0.23 1.33
CA PRO A 66 14.15 -0.10 2.17
C PRO A 66 13.80 -1.38 2.90
N SER A 67 14.70 -2.36 2.83
CA SER A 67 14.55 -3.65 3.48
C SER A 67 14.52 -3.44 5.00
N SER A 68 13.42 -2.89 5.49
CA SER A 68 13.06 -2.87 6.89
C SER A 68 12.78 -4.34 7.18
N GLN A 69 13.84 -5.05 7.57
CA GLN A 69 13.79 -6.47 7.89
C GLN A 69 12.59 -6.69 8.80
N GLY A 70 11.54 -7.29 8.25
CA GLY A 70 10.30 -7.59 8.95
C GLY A 70 9.07 -6.74 8.60
N VAL A 71 9.13 -5.61 7.89
CA VAL A 71 7.92 -4.82 7.57
C VAL A 71 7.43 -5.07 6.14
N LEU A 72 6.16 -5.48 6.02
CA LEU A 72 5.43 -5.60 4.76
C LEU A 72 4.45 -4.45 4.63
N ILE A 73 4.68 -3.58 3.65
CA ILE A 73 3.81 -2.45 3.32
C ILE A 73 2.85 -2.85 2.21
N LEU A 74 1.54 -2.86 2.53
CA LEU A 74 0.47 -3.06 1.57
C LEU A 74 -0.30 -1.74 1.40
N VAL A 75 -0.74 -1.43 0.19
CA VAL A 75 -1.46 -0.18 -0.07
C VAL A 75 -2.57 -0.44 -1.08
N GLY A 76 -3.73 0.21 -0.94
CA GLY A 76 -4.78 0.13 -1.93
C GLY A 76 -6.18 0.38 -1.38
N SER A 77 -7.17 -0.30 -1.95
CA SER A 77 -8.56 -0.20 -1.49
C SER A 77 -8.80 -1.12 -0.30
N HIS A 78 -9.46 -0.61 0.74
CA HIS A 78 -9.83 -1.38 1.93
C HIS A 78 -10.72 -2.58 1.58
N ASP A 79 -10.48 -3.70 2.26
CA ASP A 79 -11.31 -4.90 2.21
C ASP A 79 -11.31 -5.60 3.57
N ILE A 80 -12.45 -6.16 3.97
CA ILE A 80 -12.63 -6.79 5.28
C ILE A 80 -11.82 -8.09 5.40
N LEU A 81 -11.71 -8.87 4.32
CA LEU A 81 -10.88 -10.09 4.32
C LEU A 81 -9.40 -9.73 4.37
N MET A 82 -8.98 -8.66 3.70
CA MET A 82 -7.61 -8.14 3.80
C MET A 82 -7.27 -7.73 5.24
N GLU A 83 -8.16 -7.00 5.92
CA GLU A 83 -7.97 -6.62 7.32
C GLU A 83 -7.81 -7.85 8.24
N ARG A 84 -8.64 -8.88 8.03
CA ARG A 84 -8.53 -10.16 8.75
C ARG A 84 -7.22 -10.89 8.45
N LEU A 85 -6.77 -10.89 7.19
CA LEU A 85 -5.52 -11.50 6.77
C LEU A 85 -4.32 -10.81 7.46
N LEU A 86 -4.30 -9.47 7.47
CA LEU A 86 -3.24 -8.70 8.13
C LEU A 86 -3.20 -8.95 9.63
N SER A 87 -4.36 -8.98 10.29
CA SER A 87 -4.47 -9.33 11.71
C SER A 87 -3.94 -10.74 11.99
N LEU A 88 -4.29 -11.71 11.14
CA LEU A 88 -3.82 -13.08 11.26
C LEU A 88 -2.30 -13.19 11.04
N PHE A 89 -1.77 -12.53 10.01
CA PHE A 89 -0.34 -12.49 9.69
C PHE A 89 0.47 -11.91 10.85
N ASN A 90 0.09 -10.74 11.35
CA ASN A 90 0.79 -10.08 12.47
C ASN A 90 0.74 -10.89 13.77
N ARG A 91 -0.29 -11.71 13.95
CA ARG A 91 -0.38 -12.62 15.11
C ARG A 91 0.50 -13.87 14.94
N LEU A 92 0.58 -14.42 13.74
CA LEU A 92 1.31 -15.66 13.47
C LEU A 92 2.82 -15.44 13.31
N TYR A 93 3.24 -14.26 12.88
CA TYR A 93 4.64 -13.90 12.61
C TYR A 93 5.04 -12.66 13.42
N PRO A 94 5.25 -12.78 14.75
CA PRO A 94 5.49 -11.64 15.64
C PRO A 94 6.80 -10.89 15.37
N GLU A 95 7.76 -11.51 14.68
CA GLU A 95 8.99 -10.88 14.20
C GLU A 95 8.79 -10.08 12.89
N ARG A 96 7.56 -10.05 12.37
CA ARG A 96 7.17 -9.33 11.16
C ARG A 96 5.99 -8.41 11.45
N LEU A 97 5.81 -7.41 10.60
CA LEU A 97 4.74 -6.44 10.69
C LEU A 97 4.21 -6.13 9.30
N ALA A 98 2.97 -6.53 9.01
CA ALA A 98 2.24 -6.06 7.86
C ALA A 98 1.41 -4.81 8.24
N VAL A 99 1.55 -3.75 7.45
CA VAL A 99 0.79 -2.50 7.57
C VAL A 99 0.03 -2.23 6.28
N PHE A 100 -1.12 -1.55 6.40
CA PHE A 100 -1.98 -1.24 5.25
C PHE A 100 -2.30 0.25 5.15
N GLY A 101 -2.01 0.84 3.99
CA GLY A 101 -2.41 2.21 3.64
C GLY A 101 -3.64 2.22 2.75
N ASN A 102 -4.71 2.89 3.18
CA ASN A 102 -5.92 3.04 2.37
C ASN A 102 -5.82 4.27 1.44
N VAL A 103 -5.68 4.03 0.14
CA VAL A 103 -5.56 5.07 -0.90
C VAL A 103 -6.49 4.81 -2.09
N GLY A 104 -7.37 3.82 -1.99
CA GLY A 104 -8.21 3.34 -3.10
C GLY A 104 -7.46 2.43 -4.08
N SER A 105 -8.20 1.80 -5.00
CA SER A 105 -7.66 0.74 -5.85
C SER A 105 -6.60 1.27 -6.83
N LEU A 106 -6.92 2.37 -7.53
CA LEU A 106 -5.99 3.01 -8.48
C LEU A 106 -4.76 3.61 -7.78
N GLY A 107 -4.96 4.19 -6.59
CA GLY A 107 -3.86 4.68 -5.76
C GLY A 107 -2.90 3.57 -5.35
N GLY A 108 -3.40 2.35 -5.12
CA GLY A 108 -2.58 1.18 -4.84
C GLY A 108 -1.66 0.80 -6.00
N LEU A 109 -2.18 0.79 -7.24
CA LEU A 109 -1.38 0.51 -8.43
C LEU A 109 -0.29 1.57 -8.65
N LYS A 110 -0.63 2.85 -8.48
CA LYS A 110 0.33 3.97 -8.55
C LYS A 110 1.43 3.85 -7.50
N ALA A 111 1.06 3.57 -6.25
CA ALA A 111 2.02 3.38 -5.17
C ALA A 111 2.95 2.19 -5.42
N LEU A 112 2.46 1.12 -6.08
CA LEU A 112 3.29 -0.02 -6.46
C LEU A 112 4.28 0.36 -7.57
N HIS A 113 3.82 1.08 -8.61
CA HIS A 113 4.70 1.58 -9.68
C HIS A 113 5.82 2.48 -9.13
N GLU A 114 5.49 3.35 -8.16
CA GLU A 114 6.44 4.28 -7.55
C GLU A 114 7.35 3.61 -6.50
N GLY A 115 7.23 2.30 -6.27
CA GLY A 115 8.03 1.58 -5.28
C GLY A 115 7.72 1.95 -3.82
N LEU A 116 6.52 2.49 -3.55
CA LEU A 116 6.10 2.92 -2.21
C LEU A 116 5.43 1.80 -1.39
N CYS A 117 5.01 0.71 -2.03
CA CYS A 117 4.41 -0.45 -1.38
C CYS A 117 4.88 -1.78 -2.00
N HIS A 118 4.86 -2.86 -1.21
CA HIS A 118 5.28 -4.19 -1.67
C HIS A 118 4.14 -4.91 -2.38
N ILE A 119 2.90 -4.60 -1.98
CA ILE A 119 1.69 -5.24 -2.49
C ILE A 119 0.63 -4.16 -2.68
N ALA A 120 0.08 -4.08 -3.89
CA ALA A 120 -1.13 -3.30 -4.16
C ALA A 120 -2.39 -4.16 -3.98
N ALA A 121 -3.37 -3.66 -3.24
CA ALA A 121 -4.70 -4.25 -3.17
C ALA A 121 -5.66 -3.48 -4.09
N SER A 122 -6.17 -4.13 -5.14
CA SER A 122 -7.04 -3.51 -6.14
C SER A 122 -8.22 -4.41 -6.52
N HIS A 123 -9.35 -3.77 -6.85
CA HIS A 123 -10.56 -4.41 -7.38
C HIS A 123 -11.29 -3.46 -8.34
N LEU A 124 -10.60 -3.03 -9.40
CA LEU A 124 -11.16 -2.19 -10.47
C LEU A 124 -11.77 -3.08 -11.55
N LEU A 125 -13.08 -2.92 -11.79
CA LEU A 125 -13.80 -3.64 -12.85
C LEU A 125 -13.42 -3.07 -14.22
N GLN A 126 -13.04 -3.94 -15.16
CA GLN A 126 -12.74 -3.56 -16.53
C GLN A 126 -14.00 -3.17 -17.32
N ALA A 127 -13.79 -2.55 -18.48
CA ALA A 127 -14.89 -2.13 -19.35
C ALA A 127 -15.73 -3.32 -19.84
N ASP A 128 -15.12 -4.49 -20.03
CA ASP A 128 -15.78 -5.73 -20.45
C ASP A 128 -16.68 -6.38 -19.38
N GLU A 129 -16.52 -6.00 -18.11
CA GLU A 129 -17.20 -6.60 -16.94
C GLU A 129 -16.80 -8.04 -16.61
N GLU A 130 -15.86 -8.61 -17.35
CA GLU A 130 -15.45 -10.00 -17.17
C GLU A 130 -14.24 -10.09 -16.24
N GLU A 131 -13.34 -9.11 -16.34
CA GLU A 131 -12.07 -9.12 -15.64
C GLU A 131 -11.87 -7.91 -14.72
N TYR A 132 -10.90 -8.05 -13.82
CA TYR A 132 -10.54 -7.02 -12.86
C TYR A 132 -9.05 -6.72 -12.93
N ASN A 133 -8.73 -5.43 -12.80
CA ASN A 133 -7.39 -4.88 -12.60
C ASN A 133 -6.39 -5.03 -13.76
N PHE A 134 -6.54 -5.93 -14.72
CA PHE A 134 -5.47 -6.20 -15.70
C PHE A 134 -5.19 -4.99 -16.60
N ASP A 135 -6.22 -4.37 -17.18
CA ASP A 135 -6.05 -3.17 -18.01
C ASP A 135 -5.45 -2.02 -17.19
N PHE A 136 -5.97 -1.77 -15.99
CA PHE A 136 -5.47 -0.72 -15.09
C PHE A 136 -4.03 -0.99 -14.64
N ALA A 137 -3.68 -2.24 -14.36
CA ALA A 137 -2.32 -2.62 -14.00
C ALA A 137 -1.38 -2.46 -15.20
N GLN A 138 -1.81 -2.80 -16.41
CA GLN A 138 -1.05 -2.61 -17.64
C GLN A 138 -0.81 -1.12 -17.93
N GLU A 139 -1.82 -0.27 -17.69
CA GLU A 139 -1.71 1.19 -17.84
C GLU A 139 -0.77 1.83 -16.81
N GLU A 140 -0.86 1.43 -15.54
CA GLU A 140 -0.10 2.05 -14.45
C GLU A 140 1.31 1.44 -14.27
N LEU A 141 1.50 0.13 -14.48
CA LEU A 141 2.79 -0.57 -14.27
C LEU A 141 3.58 -0.76 -15.57
N GLY A 142 2.95 -0.61 -16.74
CA GLY A 142 3.61 -0.78 -18.03
C GLY A 142 4.22 -2.17 -18.22
N ASN A 143 5.54 -2.23 -18.41
CA ASN A 143 6.29 -3.48 -18.61
C ASN A 143 6.93 -4.01 -17.31
N GLU A 144 6.65 -3.41 -16.16
CA GLU A 144 7.19 -3.89 -14.90
C GLU A 144 6.57 -5.24 -14.50
N VAL A 145 7.41 -6.17 -14.05
CA VAL A 145 6.98 -7.52 -13.70
C VAL A 145 6.40 -7.52 -12.28
N ALA A 146 5.11 -7.25 -12.17
CA ALA A 146 4.35 -7.51 -10.96
C ALA A 146 3.63 -8.86 -11.07
N ALA A 147 3.71 -9.68 -10.02
CA ALA A 147 2.87 -10.86 -9.93
C ALA A 147 1.44 -10.46 -9.55
N VAL A 148 0.45 -10.88 -10.34
CA VAL A 148 -0.96 -10.69 -10.02
C VAL A 148 -1.49 -11.96 -9.33
N VAL A 149 -2.02 -11.80 -8.12
CA VAL A 149 -2.61 -12.90 -7.34
C VAL A 149 -4.08 -12.61 -7.12
N ASN A 150 -4.95 -13.52 -7.57
CA ASN A 150 -6.37 -13.44 -7.24
C ASN A 150 -6.54 -13.73 -5.74
N PHE A 151 -6.86 -12.70 -4.96
CA PHE A 151 -7.02 -12.83 -3.51
C PHE A 151 -8.34 -13.51 -3.14
N CYS A 152 -9.44 -13.04 -3.69
CA CYS A 152 -10.77 -13.62 -3.49
C CYS A 152 -11.74 -13.15 -4.59
N ARG A 153 -12.80 -13.95 -4.80
CA ARG A 153 -14.00 -13.53 -5.51
C ARG A 153 -15.08 -13.21 -4.48
N ARG A 154 -15.77 -12.08 -4.67
CA ARG A 154 -16.83 -11.60 -3.77
C ARG A 154 -18.07 -11.25 -4.58
N GLU A 155 -19.23 -11.47 -4.00
CA GLU A 155 -20.50 -10.97 -4.52
C GLU A 155 -20.83 -9.64 -3.82
N GLN A 156 -21.22 -8.63 -4.58
CA GLN A 156 -21.66 -7.34 -4.05
C GLN A 156 -23.16 -7.21 -4.20
N GLY A 157 -23.81 -6.68 -3.16
CA GLY A 157 -25.25 -6.48 -3.14
C GLY A 157 -25.63 -5.26 -2.31
N LEU A 158 -26.94 -5.02 -2.22
CA LEU A 158 -27.49 -3.92 -1.43
C LEU A 158 -27.51 -4.30 0.06
N PHE A 159 -26.89 -3.47 0.89
CA PHE A 159 -27.08 -3.53 2.34
C PHE A 159 -28.25 -2.63 2.71
N VAL A 160 -29.29 -3.21 3.33
CA VAL A 160 -30.57 -2.53 3.57
C VAL A 160 -31.02 -2.69 5.02
N ALA A 161 -31.84 -1.75 5.49
CA ALA A 161 -32.36 -1.75 6.85
C ALA A 161 -33.13 -3.05 7.15
N LYS A 162 -33.09 -3.47 8.42
CA LYS A 162 -33.75 -4.71 8.87
C LYS A 162 -35.22 -4.75 8.44
N GLY A 163 -35.60 -5.85 7.80
CA GLY A 163 -36.95 -6.05 7.27
C GLY A 163 -37.19 -5.46 5.88
N ASN A 164 -36.18 -4.81 5.28
CA ASN A 164 -36.24 -4.22 3.93
C ASN A 164 -37.52 -3.39 3.71
N PRO A 165 -37.74 -2.31 4.48
CA PRO A 165 -39.01 -1.57 4.48
C PRO A 165 -39.37 -0.92 3.15
N ARG A 166 -38.38 -0.76 2.25
CA ARG A 166 -38.54 -0.23 0.89
C ARG A 166 -38.57 -1.32 -0.18
N ASN A 167 -38.53 -2.60 0.22
CA ASN A 167 -38.52 -3.77 -0.65
C ASN A 167 -37.51 -3.65 -1.81
N LEU A 168 -36.29 -3.21 -1.51
CA LEU A 168 -35.22 -3.10 -2.48
C LEU A 168 -34.72 -4.49 -2.85
N GLN A 169 -34.72 -4.83 -4.14
CA GLN A 169 -34.28 -6.12 -4.67
C GLN A 169 -33.14 -5.97 -5.70
N ALA A 170 -33.05 -4.82 -6.37
CA ALA A 170 -32.04 -4.53 -7.38
C ALA A 170 -31.63 -3.05 -7.40
N ILE A 171 -30.56 -2.73 -8.15
CA ILE A 171 -30.10 -1.34 -8.35
C ILE A 171 -31.22 -0.45 -8.94
N ALA A 172 -32.09 -1.02 -9.78
CA ALA A 172 -33.24 -0.31 -10.35
C ALA A 172 -34.17 0.28 -9.29
N ASP A 173 -34.27 -0.34 -8.12
CA ASP A 173 -35.11 0.13 -7.02
C ASP A 173 -34.55 1.37 -6.32
N LEU A 174 -33.28 1.71 -6.54
CA LEU A 174 -32.69 2.94 -5.99
C LEU A 174 -33.30 4.22 -6.60
N GLY A 175 -34.01 4.11 -7.74
CA GLY A 175 -34.77 5.19 -8.34
C GLY A 175 -36.09 5.52 -7.63
N GLN A 176 -36.51 4.71 -6.64
CA GLN A 176 -37.74 4.95 -5.91
C GLN A 176 -37.67 6.24 -5.07
N PRO A 177 -38.80 6.95 -4.88
CA PRO A 177 -38.83 8.17 -4.09
C PRO A 177 -38.56 7.90 -2.60
N GLY A 178 -37.68 8.72 -2.01
CA GLY A 178 -37.35 8.65 -0.58
C GLY A 178 -36.32 7.57 -0.23
N ILE A 179 -35.61 7.02 -1.22
CA ILE A 179 -34.40 6.23 -0.98
C ILE A 179 -33.24 7.15 -0.57
N ARG A 180 -32.46 6.67 0.39
CA ARG A 180 -31.21 7.27 0.86
C ARG A 180 -30.06 6.32 0.62
N LEU A 181 -28.91 6.85 0.23
CA LEU A 181 -27.66 6.11 0.05
C LEU A 181 -26.60 6.57 1.05
N ALA A 182 -25.77 5.62 1.45
CA ALA A 182 -24.49 5.85 2.11
C ALA A 182 -23.42 5.19 1.23
N ASN A 183 -22.46 5.98 0.73
CA ASN A 183 -21.53 5.51 -0.30
C ASN A 183 -20.11 5.31 0.23
N ARG A 184 -19.37 4.41 -0.42
CA ARG A 184 -17.90 4.40 -0.31
C ARG A 184 -17.31 5.59 -1.09
N SER A 185 -16.06 5.92 -0.78
CA SER A 185 -15.32 7.00 -1.46
C SER A 185 -15.26 6.82 -2.99
N MET A 186 -15.22 7.94 -3.73
CA MET A 186 -15.22 7.97 -5.20
C MET A 186 -14.12 7.12 -5.88
N ASN A 187 -12.99 6.92 -5.22
CA ASN A 187 -11.85 6.16 -5.72
C ASN A 187 -11.91 4.65 -5.41
N THR A 188 -13.04 4.16 -4.89
CA THR A 188 -13.22 2.74 -4.55
C THR A 188 -13.92 1.99 -5.68
N GLY A 189 -13.58 0.71 -5.86
CA GLY A 189 -14.22 -0.10 -6.90
C GLY A 189 -15.72 -0.31 -6.67
N THR A 190 -16.18 -0.36 -5.41
CA THR A 190 -17.62 -0.39 -5.09
C THR A 190 -18.35 0.86 -5.57
N ARG A 191 -17.75 2.05 -5.44
CA ARG A 191 -18.36 3.29 -5.94
C ARG A 191 -18.39 3.32 -7.47
N LEU A 192 -17.29 2.94 -8.11
CA LEU A 192 -17.23 2.82 -9.57
C LEU A 192 -18.29 1.84 -10.11
N LEU A 193 -18.47 0.69 -9.45
CA LEU A 193 -19.49 -0.29 -9.82
C LEU A 193 -20.91 0.29 -9.67
N LEU A 194 -21.21 0.91 -8.54
CA LEU A 194 -22.53 1.52 -8.31
C LEU A 194 -22.86 2.56 -9.39
N ASP A 195 -21.93 3.48 -9.67
CA ASP A 195 -22.13 4.56 -10.64
C ASP A 195 -22.36 4.00 -12.05
N ARG A 196 -21.62 2.93 -12.41
CA ARG A 196 -21.82 2.20 -13.67
C ARG A 196 -23.22 1.55 -13.74
N GLU A 197 -23.65 0.86 -12.69
CA GLU A 197 -24.97 0.21 -12.66
C GLU A 197 -26.11 1.22 -12.73
N LEU A 198 -25.99 2.36 -12.04
CA LEU A 198 -26.95 3.47 -12.15
C LEU A 198 -27.00 4.02 -13.58
N GLN A 199 -25.83 4.22 -14.21
CA GLN A 199 -25.74 4.71 -15.59
C GLN A 199 -26.40 3.75 -16.59
N LYS A 200 -26.17 2.44 -16.47
CA LYS A 200 -26.82 1.41 -17.32
C LYS A 200 -28.34 1.48 -17.27
N LEU A 201 -28.90 1.83 -16.12
CA LEU A 201 -30.33 1.94 -15.88
C LEU A 201 -30.89 3.34 -16.19
N GLY A 202 -30.04 4.28 -16.64
CA GLY A 202 -30.43 5.67 -16.89
C GLY A 202 -30.82 6.43 -15.61
N LEU A 203 -30.37 5.95 -14.44
CA LEU A 203 -30.65 6.57 -13.15
C LEU A 203 -29.59 7.63 -12.85
N ASP A 204 -30.03 8.86 -12.62
CA ASP A 204 -29.16 9.93 -12.16
C ASP A 204 -28.95 9.81 -10.64
N GLY A 205 -27.85 9.16 -10.25
CA GLY A 205 -27.48 8.97 -8.85
C GLY A 205 -27.44 10.27 -8.06
N THR A 206 -27.13 11.41 -8.69
CA THR A 206 -27.06 12.72 -8.00
C THR A 206 -28.41 13.20 -7.47
N LYS A 207 -29.51 12.62 -7.95
CA LYS A 207 -30.88 12.89 -7.46
C LYS A 207 -31.26 12.03 -6.26
N ILE A 208 -30.48 11.00 -5.93
CA ILE A 208 -30.74 10.13 -4.78
C ILE A 208 -30.19 10.80 -3.52
N GLN A 209 -31.00 10.85 -2.47
CA GLN A 209 -30.60 11.49 -1.22
C GLN A 209 -29.37 10.76 -0.64
N GLY A 210 -28.35 11.51 -0.21
CA GLY A 210 -27.12 10.93 0.35
C GLY A 210 -26.11 10.44 -0.69
N TYR A 211 -26.34 10.59 -1.99
CA TYR A 211 -25.39 10.14 -3.03
C TYR A 211 -23.97 10.72 -2.90
N LYS A 212 -23.85 11.94 -2.36
CA LYS A 212 -22.55 12.59 -2.10
C LYS A 212 -21.97 12.30 -0.71
N GLN A 213 -22.68 11.52 0.12
CA GLN A 213 -22.25 11.18 1.46
C GLN A 213 -21.33 9.96 1.38
N GLU A 214 -20.05 10.21 1.64
CA GLU A 214 -18.97 9.23 1.48
C GLU A 214 -18.40 8.79 2.83
N TYR A 215 -18.08 7.51 2.91
CA TYR A 215 -17.51 6.87 4.08
C TYR A 215 -16.24 6.11 3.74
N GLN A 216 -15.33 6.02 4.73
CA GLN A 216 -13.95 5.55 4.55
C GLN A 216 -13.78 4.04 4.66
N SER A 217 -14.70 3.34 5.34
CA SER A 217 -14.71 1.87 5.41
C SER A 217 -16.08 1.25 5.05
N HIS A 218 -16.09 -0.06 4.83
CA HIS A 218 -17.33 -0.82 4.68
C HIS A 218 -18.19 -0.81 5.96
N TRP A 219 -17.55 -0.77 7.14
CA TRP A 219 -18.24 -0.72 8.43
C TRP A 219 -18.94 0.62 8.64
N ASP A 220 -18.29 1.72 8.29
CA ASP A 220 -18.87 3.06 8.41
C ASP A 220 -20.13 3.19 7.55
N VAL A 221 -20.13 2.64 6.33
CA VAL A 221 -21.34 2.56 5.49
C VAL A 221 -22.42 1.72 6.16
N ALA A 222 -22.06 0.56 6.72
CA ALA A 222 -23.01 -0.35 7.33
C ALA A 222 -23.68 0.24 8.59
N LEU A 223 -23.00 1.12 9.32
CA LEU A 223 -23.54 1.79 10.52
C LEU A 223 -24.62 2.83 10.22
N GLU A 224 -24.80 3.19 8.95
CA GLU A 224 -25.77 4.21 8.49
C GLU A 224 -27.10 3.61 8.03
N ILE A 225 -27.23 2.29 8.11
CA ILE A 225 -28.37 1.48 7.64
C ILE A 225 -29.11 0.84 8.81
#